data_AF-A0A4Q1DF43-F1
#
_entry.id   AF-A0A4Q1DF43-F1
#
_cell.length_a   1.000
_cell.length_b   1.000
_cell.length_c   1.000
_cell.angle_alpha   90.00
_cell.angle_beta   90.00
_cell.angle_gamma   90.00
#
_symmetry.space_group_name_H-M   'P 1'
#
loop_
_entity.id
_entity.type
_entity.pdbx_description
1 polymer ?
#
loop_
_entity_poly.entity_id
_entity_poly.type
_entity_poly.pdbx_seq_one_letter_code
_entity_poly.pdbx_strand_id
1 'polypeptide(L)'
;MKTQKRIGALLLMTLMTLQACSTYKGATTTSRSLQPISPEEAYRLGKLKNTPYLIDGRLYVPMSFDQVYAYEETGLASWYGQETLDQHNGQPTAYGEVFDPGLPSAAHKYLPLPMIVKVTNLENKASIIVRVNDRGPFINGRVIDLSAEAARQLGFYGKGTARVKIESVYR
;
A
#
# COMPACT_ATOMS: atom_id res chain seq x y z
N MET A 1 -68.15 -63.07 -16.49
CA MET A 1 -66.81 -63.68 -16.68
C MET A 1 -65.86 -62.57 -17.11
N LYS A 2 -64.82 -62.33 -16.31
CA LYS A 2 -63.58 -61.55 -16.55
C LYS A 2 -63.58 -60.55 -17.74
N THR A 3 -63.19 -59.30 -17.48
CA THR A 3 -61.80 -58.82 -17.70
C THR A 3 -61.79 -57.30 -17.85
N GLN A 4 -60.85 -56.68 -17.12
CA GLN A 4 -60.42 -55.30 -17.16
C GLN A 4 -60.11 -54.73 -18.56
N LYS A 5 -60.05 -53.39 -18.63
CA LYS A 5 -59.01 -52.53 -19.27
C LYS A 5 -59.63 -51.14 -19.46
N ARG A 6 -58.98 -50.00 -19.33
CA ARG A 6 -57.62 -49.55 -18.98
C ARG A 6 -57.80 -48.08 -18.61
N ILE A 7 -57.19 -47.64 -17.52
CA ILE A 7 -57.09 -46.23 -17.16
C ILE A 7 -56.03 -45.62 -18.07
N GLY A 8 -56.35 -44.51 -18.73
CA GLY A 8 -55.41 -43.76 -19.55
C GLY A 8 -55.89 -42.33 -19.72
N ALA A 9 -55.31 -41.42 -18.94
CA ALA A 9 -54.98 -40.02 -19.27
C ALA A 9 -54.84 -39.22 -17.97
N LEU A 10 -53.65 -38.71 -17.67
CA LEU A 10 -53.42 -37.26 -17.67
C LEU A 10 -51.93 -36.94 -17.46
N LEU A 11 -51.43 -36.07 -18.33
CA LEU A 11 -50.18 -35.33 -18.16
C LEU A 11 -50.17 -34.57 -16.82
N LEU A 12 -49.02 -34.50 -16.16
CA LEU A 12 -48.54 -33.23 -15.61
C LEU A 12 -47.01 -33.23 -15.51
N MET A 13 -46.38 -32.33 -16.25
CA MET A 13 -45.00 -31.90 -16.04
C MET A 13 -44.89 -31.22 -14.67
N THR A 14 -43.90 -31.61 -13.87
CA THR A 14 -43.23 -30.67 -12.95
C THR A 14 -41.73 -30.95 -12.94
N LEU A 15 -41.00 -29.99 -13.50
CA LEU A 15 -39.56 -29.89 -13.58
C LEU A 15 -39.02 -29.58 -12.17
N MET A 16 -38.50 -30.57 -11.44
CA MET A 16 -37.80 -30.32 -10.18
C MET A 16 -36.37 -29.86 -10.47
N THR A 17 -36.17 -28.54 -10.41
CA THR A 17 -34.85 -27.92 -10.43
C THR A 17 -34.06 -28.32 -9.18
N LEU A 18 -32.88 -28.91 -9.39
CA LEU A 18 -31.89 -29.18 -8.36
C LEU A 18 -31.51 -27.88 -7.63
N GLN A 19 -31.85 -27.76 -6.34
CA GLN A 19 -31.29 -26.72 -5.49
C GLN A 19 -29.84 -27.08 -5.13
N ALA A 20 -28.91 -26.30 -5.67
CA ALA A 20 -27.50 -26.32 -5.28
C ALA A 20 -27.36 -25.70 -3.87
N CYS A 21 -27.19 -26.53 -2.85
CA CYS A 21 -26.66 -26.06 -1.57
C CYS A 21 -25.13 -25.96 -1.68
N SER A 22 -24.65 -24.84 -2.21
CA SER A 22 -23.25 -24.44 -2.08
C SER A 22 -23.00 -24.01 -0.65
N THR A 23 -22.57 -24.93 0.21
CA THR A 23 -21.98 -24.58 1.50
C THR A 23 -20.63 -23.90 1.23
N TYR A 24 -20.65 -22.59 1.04
CA TYR A 24 -19.45 -21.76 1.21
C TYR A 24 -19.06 -21.86 2.68
N LYS A 25 -18.15 -22.78 3.00
CA LYS A 25 -17.29 -22.62 4.16
C LYS A 25 -16.41 -21.42 3.84
N GLY A 26 -16.91 -20.23 4.19
CA GLY A 26 -16.11 -19.03 4.24
C GLY A 26 -14.84 -19.38 5.00
N ALA A 27 -13.72 -19.30 4.31
CA ALA A 27 -12.42 -19.40 4.94
C ALA A 27 -12.34 -18.27 5.97
N THR A 28 -12.53 -18.60 7.24
CA THR A 28 -12.09 -17.77 8.36
C THR A 28 -10.57 -17.81 8.36
N THR A 29 -9.95 -17.21 7.33
CA THR A 29 -8.56 -16.82 7.42
C THR A 29 -8.57 -15.54 8.23
N THR A 30 -8.27 -15.72 9.51
CA THR A 30 -7.96 -14.70 10.49
C THR A 30 -7.20 -13.57 9.81
N SER A 31 -7.88 -12.45 9.55
CA SER A 31 -7.24 -11.15 9.39
C SER A 31 -6.61 -10.82 10.74
N ARG A 32 -5.48 -11.47 11.04
CA ARG A 32 -4.56 -10.97 12.04
C ARG A 32 -4.02 -9.71 11.39
N SER A 33 -4.64 -8.58 11.72
CA SER A 33 -4.14 -7.25 11.43
C SER A 33 -2.62 -7.29 11.62
N LEU A 34 -1.88 -7.30 10.51
CA LEU A 34 -0.44 -7.16 10.55
C LEU A 34 -0.24 -5.75 11.07
N GLN A 35 -0.01 -5.63 12.38
CA GLN A 35 0.39 -4.37 12.96
C GLN A 35 1.70 -4.00 12.26
N PRO A 36 1.76 -2.89 11.50
CA PRO A 36 2.97 -2.50 10.79
C PRO A 36 4.14 -2.46 11.77
N ILE A 37 5.24 -3.15 11.46
CA ILE A 37 6.41 -3.14 12.35
C ILE A 37 7.10 -1.77 12.25
N SER A 38 7.45 -1.20 13.40
CA SER A 38 8.17 0.06 13.45
C SER A 38 9.58 -0.11 12.89
N PRO A 39 10.24 0.95 12.39
CA PRO A 39 11.61 0.85 11.88
C PRO A 39 12.62 0.34 12.92
N GLU A 40 12.47 0.71 14.19
CA GLU A 40 13.32 0.24 15.28
C GLU A 40 13.18 -1.27 15.48
N GLU A 41 11.93 -1.76 15.46
CA GLU A 41 11.68 -3.19 15.58
C GLU A 41 12.14 -3.94 14.33
N ALA A 42 11.94 -3.36 13.13
CA ALA A 42 12.47 -3.91 11.89
C ALA A 42 13.99 -4.00 11.92
N TYR A 43 14.70 -3.00 12.47
CA TYR A 43 16.14 -3.06 12.68
C TYR A 43 16.54 -4.16 13.65
N ARG A 44 15.93 -4.19 14.85
CA ARG A 44 16.20 -5.20 15.89
C ARG A 44 15.97 -6.62 15.40
N LEU A 45 14.96 -6.84 14.58
CA LEU A 45 14.62 -8.16 14.03
C LEU A 45 15.39 -8.51 12.75
N GLY A 46 16.26 -7.63 12.23
CA GLY A 46 16.96 -7.85 10.96
C GLY A 46 16.02 -7.88 9.74
N LYS A 47 14.87 -7.20 9.83
CA LYS A 47 13.82 -7.10 8.80
C LYS A 47 13.84 -5.79 8.01
N LEU A 48 14.86 -4.95 8.19
CA LEU A 48 15.03 -3.76 7.34
C LEU A 48 15.28 -4.18 5.89
N LYS A 49 14.45 -3.68 4.98
CA LYS A 49 14.65 -3.83 3.54
C LYS A 49 15.60 -2.73 3.03
N ASN A 50 16.86 -3.11 2.85
CA ASN A 50 17.94 -2.25 2.34
C ASN A 50 18.66 -2.87 1.12
N THR A 51 18.09 -3.90 0.50
CA THR A 51 18.68 -4.56 -0.67
C THR A 51 18.73 -3.61 -1.87
N PRO A 52 19.87 -3.51 -2.60
CA PRO A 52 19.96 -2.78 -3.85
C PRO A 52 18.93 -3.26 -4.88
N TYR A 53 18.43 -2.35 -5.71
CA TYR A 53 17.40 -2.65 -6.70
C TYR A 53 17.62 -1.85 -8.00
N LEU A 54 17.05 -2.34 -9.10
CA LEU A 54 17.13 -1.73 -10.42
C LEU A 54 15.78 -1.18 -10.85
N ILE A 55 15.79 0.01 -11.42
CA ILE A 55 14.64 0.59 -12.14
C ILE A 55 15.18 1.14 -13.45
N ASP A 56 14.65 0.66 -14.58
CA ASP A 56 15.06 1.05 -15.94
C ASP A 56 16.60 1.02 -16.15
N GLY A 57 17.25 -0.02 -15.64
CA GLY A 57 18.71 -0.21 -15.74
C GLY A 57 19.55 0.65 -14.78
N ARG A 58 18.94 1.53 -13.98
CA ARG A 58 19.62 2.33 -12.96
C ARG A 58 19.63 1.61 -11.61
N LEU A 59 20.82 1.49 -11.01
CA LEU A 59 21.02 0.93 -9.68
C LEU A 59 20.70 1.94 -8.59
N TYR A 60 19.88 1.53 -7.63
CA TYR A 60 19.59 2.24 -6.40
C TYR A 60 20.06 1.40 -5.21
N VAL A 61 20.90 2.01 -4.37
CA VAL A 61 21.44 1.38 -3.16
C VAL A 61 20.83 2.10 -1.97
N PRO A 62 19.92 1.46 -1.21
CA PRO A 62 19.41 2.04 0.02
C PRO A 62 20.52 2.35 1.03
N MET A 63 20.35 3.44 1.76
CA MET A 63 21.19 3.82 2.89
C MET A 63 21.09 2.78 4.01
N SER A 64 22.19 2.60 4.75
CA SER A 64 22.19 1.82 5.98
C SER A 64 21.42 2.56 7.09
N PHE A 65 21.07 1.83 8.16
CA PHE A 65 20.42 2.44 9.32
C PHE A 65 21.31 3.51 9.98
N ASP A 66 22.62 3.28 10.03
CA ASP A 66 23.58 4.26 10.56
C ASP A 66 23.68 5.53 9.70
N GLN A 67 23.60 5.39 8.38
CA GLN A 67 23.63 6.54 7.45
C GLN A 67 22.41 7.45 7.60
N VAL A 68 21.28 6.92 8.09
CA VAL A 68 20.06 7.70 8.26
C VAL A 68 19.89 8.28 9.66
N TYR A 69 20.85 8.03 10.56
CA TYR A 69 20.91 8.69 11.86
C TYR A 69 21.10 10.20 11.65
N ALA A 70 20.18 11.00 12.19
CA ALA A 70 20.13 12.45 11.96
C ALA A 70 20.08 12.87 10.47
N TYR A 71 19.52 12.02 9.59
CA TYR A 71 19.32 12.34 8.18
C TYR A 71 18.49 13.60 7.98
N GLU A 72 18.92 14.41 7.01
CA GLU A 72 18.17 15.55 6.50
C GLU A 72 18.32 15.64 4.98
N GLU A 73 17.20 15.91 4.29
CA GLU A 73 17.21 16.24 2.86
C GLU A 73 16.17 17.31 2.56
N THR A 74 16.47 18.21 1.62
CA THR A 74 15.50 19.18 1.10
C THR A 74 15.33 18.97 -0.39
N GLY A 75 14.09 18.96 -0.87
CA GLY A 75 13.81 18.80 -2.29
C GLY A 75 12.34 18.95 -2.64
N LEU A 76 12.00 18.57 -3.86
CA LEU A 76 10.62 18.60 -4.34
C LEU A 76 9.89 17.31 -3.93
N ALA A 77 8.77 17.45 -3.24
CA ALA A 77 7.82 16.38 -3.02
C ALA A 77 6.76 16.35 -4.13
N SER A 78 6.26 15.16 -4.43
CA SER A 78 4.94 15.00 -5.07
C SER A 78 4.06 14.07 -4.26
N TRP A 79 2.92 13.67 -4.81
CA TRP A 79 2.03 12.73 -4.13
C TRP A 79 1.41 11.73 -5.09
N TYR A 80 0.97 10.60 -4.54
CA TYR A 80 0.30 9.51 -5.24
C TYR A 80 -0.94 9.06 -4.45
N GLY A 81 -1.98 8.67 -5.17
CA GLY A 81 -3.30 8.35 -4.65
C GLY A 81 -3.90 7.06 -5.22
N GLN A 82 -5.23 7.03 -5.31
CA GLN A 82 -5.99 5.86 -5.75
C GLN A 82 -5.55 5.33 -7.12
N GLU A 83 -5.11 6.22 -8.02
CA GLU A 83 -4.60 5.86 -9.34
C GLU A 83 -3.42 4.88 -9.28
N THR A 84 -2.66 4.90 -8.19
CA THR A 84 -1.54 3.96 -7.98
C THR A 84 -2.05 2.55 -7.73
N LEU A 85 -3.14 2.39 -6.97
CA LEU A 85 -3.74 1.08 -6.75
C LEU A 85 -4.25 0.48 -8.06
N ASP A 86 -4.88 1.32 -8.89
CA ASP A 86 -5.42 0.89 -10.18
C ASP A 86 -4.31 0.51 -11.17
N GLN A 87 -3.25 1.31 -11.24
CA GLN A 87 -2.09 1.05 -12.12
C GLN A 87 -1.29 -0.18 -11.72
N HIS A 88 -1.20 -0.46 -10.43
CA HIS A 88 -0.42 -1.58 -9.90
C HIS A 88 -1.28 -2.78 -9.58
N ASN A 89 -2.55 -2.86 -10.01
CA ASN A 89 -3.46 -3.97 -9.68
C ASN A 89 -3.48 -4.31 -8.17
N GLY A 90 -3.38 -3.30 -7.31
CA GLY A 90 -3.34 -3.46 -5.85
C GLY A 90 -2.09 -4.17 -5.31
N GLN A 91 -0.99 -4.21 -6.06
CA GLN A 91 0.28 -4.74 -5.56
C GLN A 91 0.71 -4.00 -4.28
N PRO A 92 1.31 -4.72 -3.31
CA PRO A 92 1.79 -4.09 -2.10
C PRO A 92 2.94 -3.12 -2.40
N THR A 93 3.14 -2.18 -1.49
CA THR A 93 4.33 -1.32 -1.43
C THR A 93 5.61 -2.16 -1.43
N ALA A 94 6.75 -1.54 -1.74
CA ALA A 94 8.02 -2.24 -1.71
C ALA A 94 8.35 -2.86 -0.34
N TYR A 95 7.79 -2.36 0.76
CA TYR A 95 7.93 -3.00 2.07
C TYR A 95 7.04 -4.24 2.27
N GLY A 96 6.01 -4.40 1.45
CA GLY A 96 5.10 -5.56 1.46
C GLY A 96 3.73 -5.28 2.07
N GLU A 97 3.41 -4.02 2.36
CA GLU A 97 2.11 -3.64 2.91
C GLU A 97 1.16 -3.12 1.84
N VAL A 98 -0.14 -3.27 2.09
CA VAL A 98 -1.18 -2.66 1.28
C VAL A 98 -1.08 -1.14 1.38
N PHE A 99 -1.00 -0.48 0.23
CA PHE A 99 -1.05 0.98 0.17
C PHE A 99 -2.48 1.47 0.44
N ASP A 100 -2.61 2.44 1.35
CA ASP A 100 -3.86 3.15 1.62
C ASP A 100 -3.65 4.66 1.37
N PRO A 101 -4.25 5.24 0.31
CA PRO A 101 -4.10 6.66 0.02
C PRO A 101 -4.76 7.57 1.07
N GLY A 102 -5.65 7.03 1.91
CA GLY A 102 -6.30 7.70 3.03
C GLY A 102 -5.46 7.72 4.32
N LEU A 103 -4.27 7.10 4.32
CA LEU A 103 -3.36 7.12 5.47
C LEU A 103 -2.02 7.81 5.13
N PRO A 104 -1.43 8.58 6.08
CA PRO A 104 -0.12 9.19 5.86
C PRO A 104 1.00 8.15 5.66
N SER A 105 1.57 8.11 4.47
CA SER A 105 2.71 7.27 4.10
C SER A 105 3.54 7.94 3.00
N ALA A 106 4.69 7.34 2.66
CA ALA A 106 5.60 7.89 1.66
C ALA A 106 6.43 6.82 0.94
N ALA A 107 6.91 7.19 -0.25
CA ALA A 107 7.91 6.48 -1.02
C ALA A 107 9.23 7.28 -1.06
N HIS A 108 10.36 6.59 -0.89
CA HIS A 108 11.69 7.19 -1.01
C HIS A 108 12.69 6.23 -1.68
N LYS A 109 13.61 6.80 -2.47
CA LYS A 109 14.61 6.06 -3.26
C LYS A 109 15.59 5.30 -2.36
N TYR A 110 16.15 6.01 -1.38
CA TYR A 110 17.32 5.57 -0.64
C TYR A 110 17.11 5.29 0.85
N LEU A 111 16.14 5.86 1.56
CA LEU A 111 15.87 5.49 2.96
C LEU A 111 15.60 3.97 3.08
N PRO A 112 16.15 3.27 4.09
CA PRO A 112 15.82 1.86 4.30
C PRO A 112 14.33 1.73 4.65
N LEU A 113 13.71 0.56 4.41
CA LEU A 113 12.29 0.36 4.71
C LEU A 113 12.08 -0.62 5.87
N PRO A 114 11.11 -0.36 6.76
CA PRO A 114 10.36 0.89 6.84
C PRO A 114 11.24 1.98 7.48
N MET A 115 10.90 3.25 7.29
CA MET A 115 11.54 4.37 8.00
C MET A 115 10.50 5.39 8.46
N ILE A 116 10.71 6.05 9.58
CA ILE A 116 9.87 7.17 10.02
C ILE A 116 10.63 8.47 9.75
N VAL A 117 9.97 9.41 9.08
CA VAL A 117 10.52 10.74 8.81
C VAL A 117 9.50 11.81 9.14
N LYS A 118 9.98 12.97 9.60
CA LYS A 118 9.20 14.20 9.64
C LYS A 118 9.38 14.91 8.31
N VAL A 119 8.28 15.24 7.66
CA VAL A 119 8.27 16.03 6.42
C VAL A 119 7.66 17.38 6.73
N THR A 120 8.37 18.45 6.36
CA THR A 120 7.92 19.83 6.55
C THR A 120 7.77 20.49 5.19
N ASN A 121 6.58 20.99 4.88
CA ASN A 121 6.37 21.85 3.72
C ASN A 121 6.98 23.23 4.00
N LEU A 122 7.96 23.63 3.19
CA LEU A 122 8.74 24.84 3.45
C LEU A 122 7.97 26.13 3.12
N GLU A 123 6.92 26.05 2.31
CA GLU A 123 6.09 27.19 1.90
C GLU A 123 5.15 27.65 3.02
N ASN A 124 4.53 26.70 3.72
CA ASN A 124 3.53 26.98 4.77
C ASN A 124 3.95 26.55 6.19
N LYS A 125 5.13 25.93 6.34
CA LYS A 125 5.68 25.41 7.60
C LYS A 125 4.87 24.29 8.25
N ALA A 126 3.85 23.76 7.59
CA ALA A 126 3.14 22.57 8.05
C ALA A 126 4.10 21.36 8.05
N SER A 127 3.97 20.49 9.04
CA SER A 127 4.77 19.28 9.13
C SER A 127 3.95 18.08 9.54
N ILE A 128 4.35 16.91 9.06
CA ILE A 128 3.74 15.61 9.39
C ILE A 128 4.84 14.57 9.63
N ILE A 129 4.59 13.61 10.50
CA ILE A 129 5.42 12.42 10.63
C ILE A 129 4.78 11.33 9.77
N VAL A 130 5.56 10.79 8.83
CA VAL A 130 5.11 9.73 7.92
C VAL A 130 6.05 8.56 7.97
N ARG A 131 5.49 7.41 7.61
CA ARG A 131 6.25 6.19 7.39
C ARG A 131 6.58 6.06 5.92
N VAL A 132 7.86 5.93 5.63
CA VAL A 132 8.38 5.54 4.33
C VAL A 132 8.32 4.02 4.25
N ASN A 133 7.48 3.51 3.36
CA ASN A 133 7.27 2.07 3.17
C ASN A 133 7.32 1.64 1.70
N ASP A 134 7.65 2.57 0.81
CA ASP A 134 7.70 2.28 -0.62
C ASP A 134 8.95 2.87 -1.31
N ARG A 135 9.17 2.46 -2.56
CA ARG A 135 10.26 2.96 -3.41
C ARG A 135 9.74 3.95 -4.45
N GLY A 136 10.57 4.94 -4.75
CA GLY A 136 10.24 6.06 -5.63
C GLY A 136 10.56 7.39 -4.94
N PRO A 137 10.19 8.55 -5.51
CA PRO A 137 9.78 8.75 -6.90
C PRO A 137 10.85 8.25 -7.89
N PHE A 138 10.49 7.81 -9.09
CA PHE A 138 11.48 7.61 -10.17
C PHE A 138 11.48 8.75 -11.19
N ILE A 139 10.80 9.85 -10.85
CA ILE A 139 10.82 11.11 -11.59
C ILE A 139 12.00 11.96 -11.12
N ASN A 140 12.77 12.48 -12.08
CA ASN A 140 13.94 13.32 -11.81
C ASN A 140 13.55 14.59 -11.04
N GLY A 141 14.41 15.01 -10.10
CA GLY A 141 14.23 16.21 -9.29
C GLY A 141 13.27 16.06 -8.08
N ARG A 142 12.55 14.94 -7.96
CA ARG A 142 11.72 14.65 -6.77
C ARG A 142 12.49 13.80 -5.77
N VAL A 143 12.34 14.11 -4.48
CA VAL A 143 13.03 13.44 -3.37
C VAL A 143 12.12 12.49 -2.60
N ILE A 144 10.82 12.79 -2.54
CA ILE A 144 9.83 11.99 -1.82
C ILE A 144 8.48 12.08 -2.52
N ASP A 145 7.76 10.97 -2.55
CA ASP A 145 6.37 10.92 -2.97
C ASP A 145 5.53 10.59 -1.74
N LEU A 146 4.54 11.42 -1.44
CA LEU A 146 3.68 11.30 -0.27
C LEU A 146 2.33 10.67 -0.65
N SER A 147 1.67 10.02 0.28
CA SER A 147 0.27 9.63 0.05
C SER A 147 -0.63 10.86 -0.12
N ALA A 148 -1.75 10.68 -0.81
CA ALA A 148 -2.78 11.70 -0.97
C ALA A 148 -3.16 12.36 0.37
N GLU A 149 -3.33 11.56 1.44
CA GLU A 149 -3.63 12.08 2.77
C GLU A 149 -2.49 12.94 3.35
N ALA A 150 -1.24 12.49 3.27
CA ALA A 150 -0.10 13.29 3.74
C ALA A 150 0.03 14.62 2.97
N ALA A 151 -0.27 14.62 1.66
CA ALA A 151 -0.27 15.83 0.85
C ALA A 151 -1.41 16.81 1.20
N ARG A 152 -2.57 16.31 1.62
CA ARG A 152 -3.68 17.14 2.13
C ARG A 152 -3.29 17.81 3.44
N GLN A 153 -2.75 17.04 4.39
CA GLN A 153 -2.32 17.58 5.69
C GLN A 153 -1.17 18.59 5.55
N LEU A 154 -0.24 18.38 4.61
CA LEU A 154 0.83 19.32 4.30
C LEU A 154 0.39 20.51 3.44
N GLY A 155 -0.87 20.54 2.98
CA GLY A 155 -1.45 21.67 2.26
C GLY A 155 -0.93 21.86 0.83
N PHE A 156 -0.53 20.79 0.15
CA PHE A 156 -0.09 20.86 -1.26
C PHE A 156 -0.81 19.91 -2.22
N TYR A 157 -1.81 19.15 -1.74
CA TYR A 157 -2.59 18.21 -2.56
C TYR A 157 -3.04 18.83 -3.90
N GLY A 158 -3.72 19.98 -3.87
CA GLY A 158 -4.21 20.66 -5.08
C GLY A 158 -3.10 21.26 -5.97
N LYS A 159 -1.93 21.57 -5.41
CA LYS A 159 -0.76 22.08 -6.15
C LYS A 159 0.02 20.97 -6.85
N GLY A 160 -0.15 19.72 -6.41
CA GLY A 160 0.55 18.54 -6.94
C GLY A 160 1.97 18.36 -6.40
N THR A 161 2.70 19.45 -6.16
CA THR A 161 4.07 19.42 -5.64
C THR A 161 4.33 20.50 -4.61
N ALA A 162 5.30 20.28 -3.73
CA ALA A 162 5.78 21.28 -2.77
C ALA A 162 7.27 21.09 -2.49
N ARG A 163 7.97 22.18 -2.17
CA ARG A 163 9.33 22.06 -1.63
C ARG A 163 9.26 21.68 -0.16
N VAL A 164 9.89 20.57 0.20
CA VAL A 164 9.84 19.99 1.55
C VAL A 164 11.24 19.78 2.13
N LYS A 165 11.28 19.75 3.47
CA LYS A 165 12.40 19.23 4.26
C LYS A 165 12.00 17.88 4.84
N ILE A 166 12.84 16.86 4.67
CA ILE A 166 12.70 15.51 5.21
C ILE A 166 13.74 15.38 6.32
N GLU A 167 13.32 14.95 7.49
CA GLU A 167 14.19 14.72 8.64
C GLU A 167 13.90 13.34 9.21
N SER A 168 14.94 12.53 9.42
CA SER A 168 14.78 11.31 10.21
C SER A 168 14.33 11.68 11.63
N VAL A 169 13.36 10.94 12.16
CA VAL A 169 12.99 11.10 13.57
C VAL A 169 14.01 10.44 14.50
N TYR A 170 14.87 9.57 13.95
CA TYR A 170 15.97 8.92 14.65
C TYR A 170 17.17 9.84 14.75
N ARG A 171 17.52 10.17 15.98
CA ARG A 171 18.65 11.01 16.39
C ARG A 171 19.18 10.50 17.71
#